data_AF-A0A497NRX3-F1
#
_entry.id   AF-A0A497NRX3-F1
#
_cell.length_a   1.000
_cell.length_b   1.000
_cell.length_c   1.000
_cell.angle_alpha   90.00
_cell.angle_beta   90.00
_cell.angle_gamma   90.00
#
_symmetry.space_group_name_H-M   'P 1'
#
loop_
_entity.id
_entity.type
_entity.pdbx_description
1 polymer ?
#
loop_
_entity_poly.entity_id
_entity_poly.type
_entity_poly.pdbx_seq_one_letter_code
_entity_poly.pdbx_strand_id
1 'polypeptide(L)' 'MAKCPKCKTEVKEPTKTWKYGVFKVKMYKCKCGNQFREYFKGNKLSFILSAHDGGLGPRMKSKKTKQ' A
#
# COMPACT_ATOMS: atom_id res chain seq x y z
N MET A 1 0.24 -9.96 -6.29
CA MET A 1 -0.11 -8.90 -7.25
C MET A 1 -0.84 -7.83 -6.47
N ALA A 2 -0.47 -6.56 -6.64
CA ALA A 2 -1.04 -5.48 -5.85
C ALA A 2 -2.03 -4.69 -6.70
N LYS A 3 -3.25 -4.51 -6.20
CA LYS A 3 -4.30 -3.80 -6.95
C LYS A 3 -4.22 -2.31 -6.66
N CYS A 4 -4.02 -1.50 -7.69
CA CYS A 4 -3.97 -0.06 -7.50
C CYS A 4 -5.35 0.48 -7.10
N PRO A 5 -5.46 1.27 -6.02
CA PRO A 5 -6.73 1.78 -5.55
C PRO A 5 -7.38 2.81 -6.50
N LYS A 6 -6.58 3.45 -7.38
CA LYS A 6 -7.06 4.45 -8.35
C LYS A 6 -7.54 3.81 -9.66
N CYS A 7 -6.65 3.10 -10.35
CA CYS A 7 -6.89 2.52 -11.68
C CYS A 7 -7.54 1.12 -11.62
N LYS A 8 -7.62 0.49 -10.42
CA LYS A 8 -7.97 -0.93 -10.21
C LYS A 8 -7.11 -1.93 -10.98
N THR A 9 -6.10 -1.46 -11.71
CA THR A 9 -5.12 -2.29 -12.42
C THR A 9 -4.27 -3.08 -11.44
N GLU A 10 -3.96 -4.31 -11.83
CA GLU A 10 -3.04 -5.17 -11.10
C GLU A 10 -1.60 -4.84 -11.47
N VAL A 11 -0.83 -4.48 -10.45
CA VAL A 11 0.62 -4.26 -10.56
C VAL A 11 1.30 -5.52 -10.06
N LYS A 12 1.97 -6.25 -10.95
CA LYS A 12 2.65 -7.51 -10.61
C LYS A 12 3.90 -7.27 -9.78
N GLU A 13 4.70 -6.26 -10.15
CA GLU A 13 6.03 -6.06 -9.59
C GLU A 13 6.10 -4.80 -8.70
N PRO A 14 6.65 -4.94 -7.47
CA PRO A 14 6.99 -3.78 -6.66
C PRO A 14 8.20 -3.06 -7.26
N THR A 15 8.08 -1.75 -7.45
CA THR A 15 9.18 -0.89 -7.89
C THR A 15 10.32 -0.87 -6.87
N LYS A 16 9.99 -0.93 -5.57
CA LYS A 16 11.00 -0.96 -4.51
C LYS A 16 10.45 -1.69 -3.30
N THR A 17 11.27 -2.51 -2.67
CA THR A 17 10.93 -3.18 -1.41
C THR A 17 11.97 -2.83 -0.36
N TRP A 18 11.54 -2.46 0.84
CA TRP A 18 12.43 -2.19 1.96
C TRP A 18 11.80 -2.62 3.28
N LYS A 19 12.63 -2.82 4.30
CA LYS A 19 12.16 -3.08 5.67
C LYS A 19 12.09 -1.76 6.43
N TYR A 20 10.98 -1.52 7.11
CA TYR A 20 10.73 -0.36 7.96
C TYR A 20 10.33 -0.85 9.35
N GLY A 21 11.32 -1.00 10.25
CA GLY A 21 11.13 -1.61 11.56
C GLY A 21 10.58 -3.03 11.47
N VAL A 22 9.40 -3.26 12.06
CA VAL A 22 8.67 -4.54 12.00
C VAL A 22 7.86 -4.72 10.70
N PHE A 23 7.82 -3.70 9.85
CA PHE A 23 7.07 -3.73 8.61
C PHE A 23 7.98 -4.04 7.41
N LYS A 24 7.51 -4.87 6.50
CA LYS A 24 8.08 -5.04 5.16
C LYS A 24 7.26 -4.21 4.20
N VAL A 25 7.86 -3.17 3.63
CA VAL A 25 7.20 -2.20 2.76
C VAL A 25 7.50 -2.55 1.31
N LYS A 26 6.45 -2.66 0.50
CA LYS A 26 6.55 -2.85 -0.95
C LYS A 26 5.90 -1.66 -1.64
N MET A 27 6.68 -0.88 -2.37
CA MET A 27 6.19 0.24 -3.17
C MET A 27 5.89 -0.20 -4.59
N TYR A 28 4.77 0.27 -5.10
CA TYR A 28 4.25 0.01 -6.43
C TYR A 28 3.95 1.32 -7.13
N LYS A 29 4.20 1.35 -8.44
CA LYS A 29 3.85 2.46 -9.33
C LYS A 29 2.86 1.92 -10.37
N CYS A 30 1.58 2.34 -10.33
CA CYS A 30 0.63 2.02 -11.41
C CYS A 30 0.99 2.86 -12.64
N LYS A 31 0.76 2.30 -13.83
CA LYS A 31 0.86 3.02 -15.11
C LYS A 31 -0.05 4.26 -15.19
N CYS A 32 -1.08 4.35 -14.35
CA CYS A 32 -1.94 5.54 -14.24
C CYS A 32 -1.28 6.74 -13.51
N GLY A 33 -0.01 6.64 -13.14
CA GLY A 33 0.72 7.68 -12.40
C GLY A 33 0.53 7.61 -10.88
N ASN A 34 -0.33 6.73 -10.36
CA ASN A 34 -0.49 6.56 -8.91
C ASN A 34 0.65 5.74 -8.30
N GLN A 35 1.16 6.18 -7.15
CA GLN A 35 2.14 5.45 -6.35
C GLN A 35 1.50 5.02 -5.03
N PHE A 36 1.63 3.73 -4.72
CA PHE A 36 1.09 3.16 -3.48
C PHE A 36 2.07 2.17 -2.87
N ARG A 37 1.93 1.95 -1.56
CA ARG A 37 2.88 1.20 -0.74
C ARG A 37 2.10 0.22 0.12
N GLU A 38 2.45 -1.05 0.07
CA GLU A 38 1.90 -2.09 0.92
C GLU A 38 2.81 -2.32 2.11
N TYR A 39 2.27 -2.19 3.32
CA TYR A 39 2.99 -2.43 4.56
C TYR A 39 2.57 -3.79 5.10
N PHE A 40 3.49 -4.74 5.12
CA PHE A 40 3.31 -6.08 5.67
C PHE A 40 3.90 -6.15 7.07
N LYS A 41 3.15 -6.63 8.07
CA LYS A 41 3.67 -6.92 9.40
C LYS A 41 3.82 -8.45 9.50
N GLY A 42 5.05 -8.93 9.39
CA GLY A 42 5.31 -10.37 9.21
C GLY A 42 4.74 -10.88 7.87
N ASN A 43 3.89 -11.91 7.93
CA ASN A 43 3.20 -12.47 6.75
C ASN A 43 1.83 -11.83 6.45
N LYS A 44 1.36 -10.88 7.27
CA LYS A 44 0.04 -10.28 7.11
C LYS A 44 0.15 -8.87 6.52
N LEU A 45 -0.61 -8.59 5.47
CA LEU A 45 -0.77 -7.22 4.98
C LEU A 45 -1.46 -6.38 6.06
N SER A 46 -0.77 -5.34 6.54
CA SER A 46 -1.26 -4.48 7.60
C SER A 46 -2.11 -3.34 7.05
N PHE A 47 -1.59 -2.60 6.07
CA PHE A 47 -2.31 -1.52 5.39
C PHE A 47 -1.65 -1.16 4.05
N ILE A 48 -2.41 -0.50 3.19
CA ILE A 48 -1.93 0.05 1.91
C ILE A 48 -1.99 1.57 2.02
N LEU A 49 -0.87 2.22 1.71
CA LEU A 49 -0.75 3.67 1.67
C LEU A 49 -0.62 4.12 0.22
N SER A 50 -1.68 4.70 -0.36
CA SER A 50 -1.61 5.38 -1.66
C SER A 50 -1.36 6.87 -1.47
N ALA A 51 -0.45 7.42 -2.27
CA ALA A 51 -0.26 8.85 -2.38
C ALA A 51 -1.34 9.40 -3.33
N HIS A 52 -2.53 9.70 -2.80
CA HIS A 52 -3.40 10.66 -3.47
C HIS A 52 -2.84 12.05 -3.15
N ASP A 53 -2.51 12.84 -4.18
CA ASP A 53 -2.15 14.25 -4.05
C ASP A 53 -0.98 14.59 -3.10
N GLY A 54 0.14 13.88 -3.21
CA GLY A 54 1.41 14.32 -2.61
C GLY A 54 1.50 14.35 -1.08
N GLY A 55 0.43 14.03 -0.36
CA GLY A 55 0.40 13.99 1.10
C GLY A 55 0.33 12.56 1.64
N LEU A 56 0.94 12.34 2.81
CA LEU A 56 0.69 11.19 3.68
C LEU A 56 -0.84 11.05 3.86
N GLY A 57 -1.47 10.21 3.03
CA GLY A 57 -2.92 10.04 3.01
C GLY A 57 -3.46 9.67 4.40
N PRO A 58 -4.70 10.06 4.72
CA PRO A 58 -5.25 9.94 6.08
C PRO A 58 -5.15 8.49 6.56
N ARG A 59 -4.69 8.31 7.81
CA ARG A 59 -4.69 7.04 8.55
C ARG A 59 -5.96 6.27 8.20
N MET A 60 -5.81 5.14 7.49
CA MET A 60 -6.90 4.18 7.32
C MET A 60 -7.45 3.90 8.72
N LYS A 61 -8.64 4.43 9.04
CA LYS A 61 -9.32 4.13 10.29
C LYS A 61 -9.43 2.62 10.33
N SER A 62 -8.75 2.02 11.30
CA SER A 62 -8.86 0.60 11.64
C SER A 62 -10.33 0.22 11.55
N LYS A 63 -10.69 -0.68 10.62
CA LYS A 63 -12.04 -1.23 10.57
C LYS A 63 -12.32 -1.76 11.97
N LYS A 64 -13.24 -1.11 12.69
CA LYS A 64 -13.76 -1.62 13.96
C LYS A 64 -14.26 -3.03 13.68
N THR A 65 -13.58 -4.03 14.22
CA THR A 65 -14.14 -5.36 14.38
C THR A 65 -15.37 -5.17 15.26
N LYS A 66 -16.56 -5.25 14.65
CA LYS A 66 -17.83 -5.32 15.37
C LYS A 66 -17.89 -6.75 15.92
N GLN A 67 -17.79 -6.88 17.24
CA GLN A 67 -18.10 -8.10 17.97
C GLN A 67 -19.56 -8.01 18.43
#